data_AF-A0A383A7N9-F1
#
_entry.id   AF-A0A383A7N9-F1
#
_cell.length_a   1.000
_cell.length_b   1.000
_cell.length_c   1.000
_cell.angle_alpha   90.00
_cell.angle_beta   90.00
_cell.angle_gamma   90.00
#
_symmetry.space_group_name_H-M   'P 1'
#
loop_
_entity.id
_entity.type
_entity.pdbx_description
1 polymer ?
#
loop_
_entity_poly.entity_id
_entity_poly.type
_entity_poly.pdbx_seq_one_letter_code
_entity_poly.pdbx_strand_id
1 'polypeptide(L)'
;QGVVAYGWGNHTGAGYLTDLTSENLTSLADVNTGTLGGNQDGWALVWDNSSSRFIMADTLGGWLPGTVAGSIYYGGGRVGVGINAPLGLLHINQQESNPSDPLIIQDGAYRPLYIPAGGVLTTQTGIHLETDYANIASPSAPQTGGIFYFKNGAPHFVSNTISEQSLTASSLPVYSDSGSLEILLNSEALTIAGGTGIDTSGVVNTLTVTIDATVVTLDDTQTLTLKTLTSPTINSPIMDTITVNTSITGSAI
;
A
#
# COMPACT_ATOMS: atom_id res chain seq x y z
N GLN A 1 52.59 66.93 26.05
CA GLN A 1 52.34 67.07 24.60
C GLN A 1 52.87 65.80 23.95
N GLY A 2 51.97 64.92 23.52
CA GLY A 2 52.29 63.61 22.95
C GLY A 2 52.56 63.70 21.45
N VAL A 3 53.54 62.92 21.01
CA VAL A 3 54.12 62.89 19.66
C VAL A 3 53.13 62.28 18.66
N VAL A 4 53.06 62.87 17.47
CA VAL A 4 52.25 62.43 16.32
C VAL A 4 52.79 61.09 15.78
N ALA A 5 51.93 60.09 15.65
CA ALA A 5 52.22 58.87 14.89
C ALA A 5 51.94 59.11 13.40
N TYR A 6 52.96 58.93 12.56
CA TYR A 6 52.86 58.86 11.10
C TYR A 6 52.93 57.40 10.65
N GLY A 7 51.98 56.99 9.80
CA GLY A 7 51.83 55.66 9.20
C GLY A 7 50.49 55.08 9.66
N TRP A 8 49.45 54.94 8.82
CA TRP A 8 49.44 54.41 7.47
C TRP A 8 48.39 55.15 6.62
N GLY A 9 48.76 55.57 5.40
CA GLY A 9 47.83 56.10 4.40
C GLY A 9 47.49 57.60 4.55
N ASN A 10 47.53 58.34 3.44
CA ASN A 10 46.99 59.68 3.38
C ASN A 10 45.45 59.62 3.41
N HIS A 11 44.84 59.80 4.58
CA HIS A 11 43.38 59.82 4.76
C HIS A 11 42.79 61.25 4.76
N THR A 12 43.51 62.27 4.28
CA THR A 12 43.00 63.66 4.22
C THR A 12 41.78 63.83 3.30
N GLY A 13 41.38 62.79 2.55
CA GLY A 13 40.14 62.76 1.77
C GLY A 13 39.12 61.69 2.18
N ALA A 14 39.43 60.83 3.17
CA ALA A 14 38.49 59.83 3.65
C ALA A 14 37.94 60.31 4.99
N GLY A 15 36.84 61.06 4.93
CA GLY A 15 36.08 61.46 6.11
C GLY A 15 35.69 60.20 6.89
N TYR A 16 36.37 59.94 8.00
CA TYR A 16 35.90 58.93 8.94
C TYR A 16 34.62 59.47 9.59
N LEU A 17 33.56 58.68 9.49
CA LEU A 17 32.32 58.91 10.20
C LEU A 17 32.62 58.83 11.70
N THR A 18 32.66 59.98 12.37
CA THR A 18 33.10 60.09 13.77
C THR A 18 31.95 60.10 14.75
N ASP A 19 30.73 60.42 14.29
CA ASP A 19 29.50 60.29 15.05
C ASP A 19 28.28 60.20 14.12
N LEU A 20 27.30 59.38 14.51
CA LEU A 20 26.00 59.25 13.84
C LEU A 20 24.90 59.42 14.90
N THR A 21 24.50 60.66 15.18
CA THR A 21 23.56 60.95 16.28
C THR A 21 22.10 60.92 15.85
N SER A 22 21.80 60.98 14.54
CA SER A 22 20.48 60.75 13.93
C SER A 22 20.62 60.78 12.40
N GLU A 23 20.31 59.66 11.74
CA GLU A 23 20.08 59.63 10.29
C GLU A 23 18.57 59.61 10.07
N ASN A 24 18.03 60.69 9.52
CA ASN A 24 16.69 60.65 8.94
C ASN A 24 16.85 60.33 7.46
N LEU A 25 16.36 59.15 7.05
CA LEU A 25 16.22 58.80 5.64
C LEU A 25 15.10 59.67 5.04
N THR A 26 15.42 60.91 4.66
CA THR A 26 14.41 61.87 4.15
C THR A 26 14.00 61.58 2.72
N SER A 27 14.75 60.73 2.01
CA SER A 27 14.45 60.30 0.65
C SER A 27 14.97 58.90 0.40
N LEU A 28 14.09 58.02 -0.08
CA LEU A 28 14.40 56.66 -0.53
C LEU A 28 14.96 56.63 -1.96
N ALA A 29 15.36 57.77 -2.54
CA ALA A 29 15.78 57.84 -3.95
C ALA A 29 17.00 56.95 -4.28
N ASP A 30 17.86 56.66 -3.30
CA ASP A 30 18.99 55.75 -3.44
C ASP A 30 18.65 54.30 -3.06
N VAL A 31 17.45 54.05 -2.53
CA VAL A 31 16.90 52.71 -2.25
C VAL A 31 15.94 52.37 -3.37
N ASN A 32 16.40 51.60 -4.37
CA ASN A 32 15.53 51.13 -5.44
C ASN A 32 14.53 50.10 -4.88
N THR A 33 13.31 50.53 -4.56
CA THR A 33 12.27 49.67 -4.00
C THR A 33 11.49 48.89 -5.06
N GLY A 34 11.68 49.17 -6.36
CA GLY A 34 10.87 48.59 -7.43
C GLY A 34 9.35 48.78 -7.22
N THR A 35 8.53 48.09 -8.02
CA THR A 35 7.08 47.99 -7.77
C THR A 35 6.86 46.99 -6.65
N LEU A 36 6.58 47.47 -5.43
CA LEU A 36 6.24 46.62 -4.29
C LEU A 36 4.92 45.89 -4.58
N GLY A 37 4.96 44.56 -4.70
CA GLY A 37 3.78 43.72 -4.86
C GLY A 37 2.90 43.75 -3.61
N GLY A 38 1.58 43.52 -3.77
CA GLY A 38 0.58 43.74 -2.74
C GLY A 38 0.62 42.85 -1.48
N ASN A 39 1.56 41.90 -1.39
CA ASN A 39 1.71 41.01 -0.24
C ASN A 39 3.13 41.19 0.34
N GLN A 40 3.21 41.84 1.49
CA GLN A 40 4.42 42.49 2.03
C GLN A 40 5.23 41.61 3.01
N ASP A 41 4.94 40.32 3.09
CA ASP A 41 5.68 39.41 3.96
C ASP A 41 6.90 38.86 3.20
N GLY A 42 8.10 38.98 3.78
CA GLY A 42 9.30 38.29 3.28
C GLY A 42 10.23 39.08 2.35
N TRP A 43 10.33 40.41 2.49
CA TRP A 43 11.37 41.19 1.80
C TRP A 43 12.41 41.68 2.81
N ALA A 44 13.69 41.62 2.46
CA ALA A 44 14.78 42.14 3.27
C ALA A 44 15.61 43.15 2.50
N LEU A 45 16.18 44.12 3.22
CA LEU A 45 17.20 45.00 2.68
C LEU A 45 18.52 44.24 2.65
N VAL A 46 19.05 43.98 1.46
CA VAL A 46 20.28 43.20 1.26
C VAL A 46 21.31 44.07 0.55
N TRP A 47 22.58 43.95 0.94
CA TRP A 47 23.67 44.56 0.21
C TRP A 47 24.00 43.73 -1.04
N ASP A 48 23.82 44.31 -2.23
CA ASP A 48 24.25 43.69 -3.48
C ASP A 48 25.67 44.12 -3.83
N ASN A 49 26.61 43.19 -3.72
CA ASN A 49 28.02 43.42 -4.05
C ASN A 49 28.24 43.70 -5.55
N SER A 50 27.38 43.20 -6.44
CA SER A 50 27.54 43.37 -7.89
C SER A 50 27.18 44.78 -8.36
N SER A 51 26.18 45.41 -7.75
CA SER A 51 25.77 46.78 -8.04
C SER A 51 26.18 47.81 -6.97
N SER A 52 26.91 47.36 -5.94
CA SER A 52 27.45 48.15 -4.82
C SER A 52 26.41 49.07 -4.17
N ARG A 53 25.20 48.53 -3.94
CA ARG A 53 24.08 49.27 -3.33
C ARG A 53 23.20 48.35 -2.50
N PHE A 54 22.45 48.93 -1.57
CA PHE A 54 21.37 48.21 -0.90
C PHE A 54 20.18 48.06 -1.84
N ILE A 55 19.63 46.84 -1.93
CA ILE A 55 18.43 46.53 -2.71
C ILE A 55 17.38 45.89 -1.80
N MET A 56 16.10 46.08 -2.13
CA MET A 56 15.02 45.26 -1.57
C MET A 56 14.98 43.93 -2.32
N ALA A 57 15.33 42.85 -1.64
CA ALA A 57 15.29 41.49 -2.20
C ALA A 57 14.12 40.72 -1.60
N ASP A 58 13.35 40.07 -2.46
CA ASP A 58 12.36 39.08 -2.05
C ASP A 58 13.08 37.85 -1.47
N THR A 59 12.91 37.61 -0.18
CA THR A 59 13.49 36.45 0.52
C THR A 59 12.63 35.19 0.39
N LEU A 60 11.40 35.31 -0.12
CA LEU A 60 10.51 34.20 -0.46
C LEU A 60 10.66 33.72 -1.91
N GLY A 61 11.20 34.56 -2.79
CA GLY A 61 11.50 34.25 -4.19
C GLY A 61 12.44 33.06 -4.42
N GLY A 62 13.02 32.49 -3.35
CA GLY A 62 13.76 31.23 -3.35
C GLY A 62 12.89 29.97 -3.44
N TRP A 63 11.57 30.06 -3.24
CA TRP A 63 10.64 28.96 -3.53
C TRP A 63 10.27 28.97 -5.02
N LEU A 64 11.30 28.79 -5.86
CA LEU A 64 11.15 28.76 -7.32
C LEU A 64 10.22 27.60 -7.72
N PRO A 65 9.23 27.84 -8.61
CA PRO A 65 8.65 26.79 -9.46
C PRO A 65 9.76 26.22 -10.34
N GLY A 66 10.52 25.27 -9.81
CA GLY A 66 11.71 24.76 -10.45
C GLY A 66 11.38 23.74 -11.55
N THR A 67 11.98 23.93 -12.71
CA THR A 67 11.97 23.00 -13.86
C THR A 67 13.04 21.90 -13.70
N VAL A 68 13.65 21.76 -12.52
CA VAL A 68 14.71 20.78 -12.25
C VAL A 68 14.11 19.56 -11.55
N ALA A 69 14.48 18.36 -11.99
CA ALA A 69 14.24 17.13 -11.26
C ALA A 69 14.75 17.29 -9.81
N GLY A 70 13.83 17.29 -8.84
CA GLY A 70 14.13 17.54 -7.42
C GLY A 70 13.57 18.86 -6.85
N SER A 71 12.99 19.73 -7.67
CA SER A 71 12.30 20.94 -7.18
C SER A 71 10.96 20.56 -6.53
N ILE A 72 10.61 21.22 -5.42
CA ILE A 72 9.29 21.05 -4.79
C ILE A 72 8.32 22.10 -5.33
N TYR A 73 7.27 21.67 -6.05
CA TYR A 73 6.20 22.56 -6.51
C TYR A 73 5.17 22.78 -5.42
N TYR A 74 4.85 24.03 -5.07
CA TYR A 74 3.73 24.40 -4.20
C TYR A 74 2.77 25.32 -4.94
N GLY A 75 1.66 24.76 -5.43
CA GLY A 75 0.65 25.53 -6.15
C GLY A 75 -0.73 24.86 -6.06
N GLY A 76 -1.78 25.64 -5.81
CA GLY A 76 -3.14 25.13 -5.67
C GLY A 76 -3.34 24.11 -4.52
N GLY A 77 -2.51 24.19 -3.47
CA GLY A 77 -2.54 23.27 -2.32
C GLY A 77 -1.88 21.90 -2.54
N ARG A 78 -1.14 21.73 -3.65
CA ARG A 78 -0.45 20.47 -4.00
C ARG A 78 1.05 20.63 -3.87
N VAL A 79 1.70 19.52 -3.53
CA VAL A 79 3.15 19.36 -3.39
C VAL A 79 3.65 18.39 -4.47
N GLY A 80 4.52 18.85 -5.36
CA GLY A 80 5.16 18.01 -6.38
C GLY A 80 6.64 17.82 -6.09
N VAL A 81 7.16 16.60 -6.09
CA VAL A 81 8.61 16.33 -6.02
C VAL A 81 9.03 15.68 -7.33
N GLY A 82 9.95 16.31 -8.07
CA GLY A 82 10.36 15.82 -9.40
C GLY A 82 9.30 15.99 -10.50
N ILE A 83 8.27 16.81 -10.26
CA ILE A 83 7.21 17.12 -11.22
C ILE A 83 6.71 18.56 -11.06
N ASN A 84 6.41 19.24 -12.18
CA ASN A 84 5.92 20.62 -12.22
C ASN A 84 4.39 20.76 -12.32
N ALA A 85 3.65 19.65 -12.49
CA ALA A 85 2.19 19.61 -12.52
C ALA A 85 1.63 18.39 -11.72
N PRO A 86 1.54 18.49 -10.38
CA PRO A 86 1.04 17.41 -9.53
C PRO A 86 -0.42 17.02 -9.82
N LEU A 87 -0.68 15.71 -9.97
CA LEU A 87 -2.03 15.16 -10.15
C LEU A 87 -2.72 14.83 -8.81
N GLY A 88 -1.94 14.70 -7.72
CA GLY A 88 -2.41 14.52 -6.35
C GLY A 88 -1.92 15.64 -5.41
N LEU A 89 -2.41 15.64 -4.17
CA LEU A 89 -1.97 16.59 -3.12
C LEU A 89 -0.48 16.44 -2.81
N LEU A 90 0.05 15.22 -2.87
CA LEU A 90 1.46 14.93 -2.89
C LEU A 90 1.72 14.04 -4.11
N HIS A 91 2.51 14.51 -5.07
CA HIS A 91 2.89 13.74 -6.26
C HIS A 91 4.41 13.68 -6.32
N ILE A 92 4.96 12.47 -6.19
CA ILE A 92 6.39 12.26 -6.34
C ILE A 92 6.62 11.48 -7.63
N ASN A 93 7.35 12.09 -8.55
CA ASN A 93 7.68 11.53 -9.86
C ASN A 93 9.19 11.24 -9.89
N GLN A 94 9.55 10.00 -9.62
CA GLN A 94 10.93 9.56 -9.67
C GLN A 94 11.31 9.25 -11.14
N GLN A 95 12.08 10.15 -11.76
CA GLN A 95 12.47 10.08 -13.18
C GLN A 95 13.82 9.38 -13.43
N GLU A 96 14.45 8.79 -12.39
CA GLU A 96 15.76 8.14 -12.51
C GLU A 96 15.70 6.85 -13.34
N SER A 97 16.63 6.72 -14.30
CA SER A 97 16.76 5.55 -15.17
C SER A 97 17.65 4.47 -14.54
N ASN A 98 17.08 3.72 -13.59
CA ASN A 98 17.48 2.40 -13.10
C ASN A 98 18.91 2.17 -12.52
N PRO A 99 19.06 1.58 -11.31
CA PRO A 99 17.99 1.25 -10.37
C PRO A 99 17.42 2.53 -9.76
N SER A 100 16.10 2.61 -9.71
CA SER A 100 15.39 3.67 -9.01
C SER A 100 15.75 3.57 -7.53
N ASP A 101 16.49 4.54 -6.99
CA ASP A 101 16.68 4.66 -5.55
C ASP A 101 15.30 4.62 -4.86
N PRO A 102 15.10 3.86 -3.78
CA PRO A 102 13.80 3.85 -3.13
C PRO A 102 13.41 5.28 -2.78
N LEU A 103 12.16 5.65 -3.09
CA LEU A 103 11.55 6.96 -2.78
C LEU A 103 11.81 7.44 -1.33
N ILE A 104 12.10 6.48 -0.44
CA ILE A 104 12.62 6.67 0.90
C ILE A 104 13.94 5.88 1.00
N ILE A 105 15.09 6.58 0.91
CA ILE A 105 16.41 5.97 1.05
C ILE A 105 16.72 5.72 2.53
N GLN A 106 17.10 4.49 2.87
CA GLN A 106 17.64 4.12 4.17
C GLN A 106 19.12 4.53 4.23
N ASP A 107 19.40 5.75 4.69
CA ASP A 107 20.72 6.06 5.26
C ASP A 107 20.75 5.57 6.71
N GLY A 108 21.89 5.02 7.11
CA GLY A 108 22.14 4.36 8.38
C GLY A 108 21.58 5.14 9.57
N ALA A 109 20.99 4.38 10.49
CA ALA A 109 20.45 4.77 11.80
C ALA A 109 19.00 5.30 11.87
N TYR A 110 18.32 5.67 10.77
CA TYR A 110 16.91 6.10 10.85
C TYR A 110 15.97 5.19 10.06
N ARG A 111 15.31 4.30 10.80
CA ARG A 111 14.18 3.50 10.31
C ARG A 111 12.91 4.33 10.48
N PRO A 112 12.25 4.82 9.40
CA PRO A 112 10.96 5.51 9.56
C PRO A 112 9.84 4.54 10.01
N LEU A 113 10.11 3.23 10.02
CA LEU A 113 9.18 2.20 10.44
C LEU A 113 9.85 1.19 11.39
N TYR A 114 10.28 1.64 12.57
CA TYR A 114 10.70 0.73 13.66
C TYR A 114 9.88 1.01 14.91
N ILE A 115 9.03 0.06 15.27
CA ILE A 115 8.51 -0.04 16.64
C ILE A 115 9.62 -0.73 17.45
N PRO A 116 10.13 -0.13 18.53
CA PRO A 116 11.14 -0.78 19.36
C PRO A 116 10.63 -2.11 19.92
N ALA A 117 11.52 -3.08 20.09
CA ALA A 117 11.17 -4.34 20.75
C ALA A 117 10.67 -4.03 22.18
N GLY A 118 9.37 -4.27 22.42
CA GLY A 118 8.67 -3.92 23.66
C GLY A 118 7.83 -2.63 23.61
N GLY A 119 7.88 -1.87 22.51
CA GLY A 119 6.96 -0.75 22.25
C GLY A 119 5.62 -1.25 21.71
N VAL A 120 4.52 -0.78 22.29
CA VAL A 120 3.18 -1.03 21.75
C VAL A 120 2.94 -0.09 20.57
N LEU A 121 2.48 -0.65 19.45
CA LEU A 121 1.99 0.12 18.30
C LEU A 121 0.71 0.85 18.70
N THR A 122 0.81 2.06 19.24
CA THR A 122 -0.36 2.89 19.52
C THR A 122 -0.85 3.48 18.20
N THR A 123 -1.69 2.71 17.49
CA THR A 123 -2.69 3.06 16.46
C THR A 123 -2.37 4.05 15.31
N GLN A 124 -1.23 4.74 15.25
CA GLN A 124 -1.01 5.79 14.25
C GLN A 124 0.46 6.05 13.92
N THR A 125 1.21 5.01 13.51
CA THR A 125 2.54 5.18 12.89
C THR A 125 2.74 4.28 11.66
N GLY A 126 1.65 3.96 10.96
CA GLY A 126 1.70 3.61 9.53
C GLY A 126 1.37 4.84 8.68
N ILE A 127 1.44 4.72 7.35
CA ILE A 127 0.83 5.73 6.46
C ILE A 127 -0.68 5.74 6.77
N HIS A 128 -1.14 6.77 7.48
CA HIS A 128 -2.55 6.93 7.80
C HIS A 128 -3.27 7.43 6.53
N LEU A 129 -3.98 6.54 5.86
CA LEU A 129 -4.82 6.85 4.70
C LEU A 129 -6.27 6.99 5.19
N GLU A 130 -6.66 8.18 5.64
CA GLU A 130 -8.00 8.46 6.22
C GLU A 130 -9.12 8.53 5.18
N THR A 131 -8.81 8.40 3.89
CA THR A 131 -9.82 8.48 2.83
C THR A 131 -10.62 7.17 2.79
N ASP A 132 -11.56 7.02 3.72
CA ASP A 132 -12.61 6.01 3.60
C ASP A 132 -13.67 6.53 2.62
N TYR A 133 -13.73 5.94 1.43
CA TYR A 133 -14.71 6.23 0.39
C TYR A 133 -16.12 5.70 0.73
N ALA A 134 -16.50 5.67 2.01
CA ALA A 134 -17.70 5.01 2.51
C ALA A 134 -19.04 5.55 1.94
N ASN A 135 -19.04 6.70 1.25
CA ASN A 135 -20.26 7.31 0.70
C ASN A 135 -20.05 8.06 -0.63
N ILE A 136 -18.96 7.79 -1.34
CA ILE A 136 -18.65 8.44 -2.62
C ILE A 136 -18.32 7.40 -3.71
N ALA A 137 -18.46 7.81 -4.97
CA ALA A 137 -18.10 6.98 -6.09
C ALA A 137 -16.62 6.57 -6.01
N SER A 138 -16.34 5.31 -6.32
CA SER A 138 -14.98 4.78 -6.38
C SER A 138 -14.07 5.61 -7.29
N PRO A 139 -12.76 5.68 -6.98
CA PRO A 139 -11.82 6.34 -7.87
C PRO A 139 -11.79 5.67 -9.24
N SER A 140 -11.73 6.48 -10.30
CA SER A 140 -11.52 5.96 -11.65
C SER A 140 -10.09 5.45 -11.81
N ALA A 141 -9.94 4.29 -12.44
CA ALA A 141 -8.65 3.67 -12.66
C ALA A 141 -7.67 4.59 -13.42
N PRO A 142 -6.38 4.65 -13.03
CA PRO A 142 -5.37 5.38 -13.80
C PRO A 142 -5.02 4.60 -15.08
N GLN A 143 -4.48 5.31 -16.09
CA GLN A 143 -4.03 4.69 -17.34
C GLN A 143 -2.81 3.77 -17.16
N THR A 144 -2.06 3.90 -16.07
CA THR A 144 -0.90 3.07 -15.73
C THR A 144 -0.83 2.89 -14.22
N GLY A 145 -0.41 1.71 -13.76
CA GLY A 145 -0.38 1.38 -12.33
C GLY A 145 -1.77 1.11 -11.76
N GLY A 146 -1.99 1.45 -10.49
CA GLY A 146 -3.28 1.30 -9.83
C GLY A 146 -3.40 2.19 -8.60
N ILE A 147 -4.59 2.23 -8.02
CA ILE A 147 -4.91 2.99 -6.82
C ILE A 147 -5.19 2.00 -5.69
N PHE A 148 -4.43 2.13 -4.60
CA PHE A 148 -4.75 1.52 -3.31
C PHE A 148 -5.48 2.54 -2.44
N TYR A 149 -6.64 2.19 -1.92
CA TYR A 149 -7.46 3.09 -1.12
C TYR A 149 -8.35 2.33 -0.12
N PHE A 150 -8.98 3.02 0.82
CA PHE A 150 -9.93 2.40 1.76
C PHE A 150 -11.37 2.72 1.39
N LYS A 151 -12.26 1.72 1.54
CA LYS A 151 -13.70 1.84 1.30
C LYS A 151 -14.47 0.99 2.29
N ASN A 152 -15.38 1.59 3.03
CA ASN A 152 -16.11 0.97 4.14
C ASN A 152 -15.17 0.27 5.13
N GLY A 153 -14.05 0.90 5.46
CA GLY A 153 -13.03 0.33 6.36
C GLY A 153 -12.16 -0.80 5.79
N ALA A 154 -12.39 -1.26 4.56
CA ALA A 154 -11.56 -2.29 3.92
C ALA A 154 -10.55 -1.68 2.94
N PRO A 155 -9.33 -2.22 2.80
CA PRO A 155 -8.42 -1.85 1.73
C PRO A 155 -8.94 -2.36 0.37
N HIS A 156 -8.84 -1.55 -0.67
CA HIS A 156 -9.25 -1.87 -2.04
C HIS A 156 -8.13 -1.53 -3.03
N PHE A 157 -8.13 -2.23 -4.17
CA PHE A 157 -7.26 -1.92 -5.31
C PHE A 157 -8.06 -1.84 -6.61
N VAL A 158 -7.69 -0.87 -7.46
CA VAL A 158 -8.24 -0.72 -8.82
C VAL A 158 -7.16 -0.30 -9.80
N SER A 159 -7.19 -0.83 -11.02
CA SER A 159 -6.32 -0.42 -12.13
C SER A 159 -7.07 -0.50 -13.46
N ASN A 160 -6.42 -0.14 -14.56
CA ASN A 160 -7.00 -0.28 -15.91
C ASN A 160 -7.15 -1.74 -16.38
N THR A 161 -6.53 -2.69 -15.69
CA THR A 161 -6.58 -4.13 -16.01
C THR A 161 -7.27 -4.97 -14.94
N ILE A 162 -7.35 -4.46 -13.71
CA ILE A 162 -8.00 -5.10 -12.57
C ILE A 162 -9.16 -4.20 -12.13
N SER A 163 -10.38 -4.67 -12.35
CA SER A 163 -11.58 -4.08 -11.76
C SER A 163 -11.43 -3.96 -10.26
N GLU A 164 -12.12 -3.00 -9.64
CA GLU A 164 -12.08 -2.80 -8.19
C GLU A 164 -12.32 -4.09 -7.41
N GLN A 165 -11.43 -4.38 -6.46
CA GLN A 165 -11.56 -5.51 -5.52
C GLN A 165 -11.19 -5.08 -4.11
N SER A 166 -11.88 -5.66 -3.11
CA SER A 166 -11.44 -5.62 -1.72
C SER A 166 -10.19 -6.50 -1.55
N LEU A 167 -9.22 -6.03 -0.78
CA LEU A 167 -7.98 -6.72 -0.42
C LEU A 167 -8.06 -7.34 0.99
N THR A 168 -9.26 -7.57 1.49
CA THR A 168 -9.48 -8.32 2.73
C THR A 168 -9.33 -9.82 2.51
N ALA A 169 -8.95 -10.54 3.57
CA ALA A 169 -9.06 -11.99 3.56
C ALA A 169 -10.53 -12.39 3.28
N SER A 170 -10.73 -13.22 2.28
CA SER A 170 -12.04 -13.77 1.95
C SER A 170 -12.17 -15.17 2.57
N SER A 171 -13.34 -15.48 3.10
CA SER A 171 -13.70 -16.84 3.49
C SER A 171 -14.58 -17.49 2.44
N LEU A 172 -14.45 -18.82 2.28
CA LEU A 172 -15.45 -19.65 1.61
C LEU A 172 -16.32 -20.29 2.69
N PRO A 173 -17.61 -19.89 2.83
CA PRO A 173 -18.52 -20.57 3.72
C PRO A 173 -18.89 -21.94 3.15
N VAL A 174 -18.79 -22.98 3.97
CA VAL A 174 -19.13 -24.36 3.64
C VAL A 174 -20.15 -24.87 4.66
N TYR A 175 -21.28 -25.36 4.15
CA TYR A 175 -22.34 -25.96 4.97
C TYR A 175 -22.36 -27.47 4.72
N SER A 176 -22.59 -28.22 5.79
CA SER A 176 -22.73 -29.67 5.77
C SER A 176 -24.02 -30.06 6.50
N ASP A 177 -24.41 -31.32 6.37
CA ASP A 177 -25.58 -31.88 7.06
C ASP A 177 -25.46 -31.82 8.60
N SER A 178 -24.26 -31.58 9.13
CA SER A 178 -23.96 -31.57 10.57
C SER A 178 -23.43 -30.25 11.11
N GLY A 179 -23.37 -29.20 10.28
CA GLY A 179 -22.90 -27.87 10.72
C GLY A 179 -22.26 -27.03 9.61
N SER A 180 -21.66 -25.92 10.02
CA SER A 180 -21.01 -24.95 9.13
C SER A 180 -19.54 -24.79 9.47
N LEU A 181 -18.73 -24.53 8.46
CA LEU A 181 -17.31 -24.18 8.57
C LEU A 181 -16.97 -23.09 7.55
N GLU A 182 -15.89 -22.37 7.78
CA GLU A 182 -15.35 -21.37 6.86
C GLU A 182 -13.90 -21.72 6.53
N ILE A 183 -13.51 -21.52 5.27
CA ILE A 183 -12.12 -21.68 4.83
C ILE A 183 -11.56 -20.30 4.49
N LEU A 184 -10.53 -19.86 5.22
CA LEU A 184 -9.80 -18.62 4.95
C LEU A 184 -8.92 -18.79 3.71
N LEU A 185 -9.33 -18.21 2.58
CA LEU A 185 -8.71 -18.45 1.26
C LEU A 185 -7.25 -17.98 1.14
N ASN A 186 -6.76 -17.20 2.10
CA ASN A 186 -5.40 -16.70 2.16
C ASN A 186 -4.47 -17.48 3.12
N SER A 187 -4.99 -18.47 3.87
CA SER A 187 -4.20 -19.16 4.90
C SER A 187 -4.57 -20.63 5.13
N GLU A 188 -5.71 -21.09 4.65
CA GLU A 188 -6.21 -22.45 4.82
C GLU A 188 -6.43 -23.14 3.48
N ALA A 189 -6.39 -24.47 3.48
CA ALA A 189 -6.68 -25.29 2.32
C ALA A 189 -8.02 -26.02 2.51
N LEU A 190 -8.91 -25.93 1.52
CA LEU A 190 -10.10 -26.78 1.47
C LEU A 190 -9.66 -28.22 1.16
N THR A 191 -9.77 -29.10 2.16
CA THR A 191 -9.53 -30.53 1.99
C THR A 191 -10.86 -31.26 1.93
N ILE A 192 -11.10 -32.02 0.86
CA ILE A 192 -12.27 -32.89 0.72
C ILE A 192 -11.76 -34.33 0.72
N ALA A 193 -11.82 -34.95 1.89
CA ALA A 193 -11.33 -36.31 2.10
C ALA A 193 -12.38 -37.35 1.71
N GLY A 194 -11.92 -38.43 1.07
CA GLY A 194 -12.70 -39.64 0.89
C GLY A 194 -12.88 -40.37 2.22
N GLY A 195 -14.13 -40.61 2.62
CA GLY A 195 -14.46 -41.47 3.77
C GLY A 195 -14.42 -42.96 3.40
N THR A 196 -14.97 -43.81 4.26
CA THR A 196 -15.18 -45.22 3.89
C THR A 196 -16.13 -45.32 2.70
N GLY A 197 -15.71 -45.96 1.62
CA GLY A 197 -16.54 -46.15 0.44
C GLY A 197 -16.55 -44.96 -0.53
N ILE A 198 -15.76 -43.91 -0.28
CA ILE A 198 -15.69 -42.71 -1.13
C ILE A 198 -14.24 -42.41 -1.46
N ASP A 199 -13.94 -42.26 -2.73
CA ASP A 199 -12.66 -41.77 -3.22
C ASP A 199 -12.80 -40.33 -3.71
N THR A 200 -11.78 -39.51 -3.44
CA THR A 200 -11.69 -38.14 -3.93
C THR A 200 -10.39 -37.94 -4.71
N SER A 201 -10.48 -37.28 -5.86
CA SER A 201 -9.31 -36.94 -6.69
C SER A 201 -9.44 -35.54 -7.28
N GLY A 202 -8.33 -34.84 -7.43
CA GLY A 202 -8.30 -33.47 -7.97
C GLY A 202 -7.33 -33.35 -9.13
N VAL A 203 -7.79 -32.78 -10.24
CA VAL A 203 -6.95 -32.46 -11.41
C VAL A 203 -7.31 -31.06 -11.91
N VAL A 204 -6.32 -30.17 -11.96
CA VAL A 204 -6.49 -28.76 -12.35
C VAL A 204 -7.52 -28.07 -11.44
N ASN A 205 -8.72 -27.78 -11.96
CA ASN A 205 -9.81 -27.09 -11.27
C ASN A 205 -11.04 -27.98 -11.09
N THR A 206 -10.90 -29.29 -11.30
CA THR A 206 -11.97 -30.27 -11.14
C THR A 206 -11.67 -31.17 -9.95
N LEU A 207 -12.61 -31.24 -9.01
CA LEU A 207 -12.68 -32.28 -7.98
C LEU A 207 -13.64 -33.37 -8.45
N THR A 208 -13.17 -34.61 -8.44
CA THR A 208 -13.98 -35.80 -8.70
C THR A 208 -14.20 -36.53 -7.38
N VAL A 209 -15.47 -36.81 -7.08
CA VAL A 209 -15.89 -37.63 -5.95
C VAL A 209 -16.56 -38.88 -6.53
N THR A 210 -16.00 -40.04 -6.21
CA THR A 210 -16.50 -41.34 -6.67
C THR A 210 -16.76 -42.25 -5.48
N ILE A 211 -17.61 -43.26 -5.67
CA ILE A 211 -17.66 -44.38 -4.75
C ILE A 211 -16.42 -45.27 -4.95
N ASP A 212 -15.85 -45.75 -3.86
CA ASP A 212 -14.78 -46.76 -3.88
C ASP A 212 -15.34 -48.07 -4.47
N ALA A 213 -14.49 -48.84 -5.14
CA ALA A 213 -14.81 -50.16 -5.68
C ALA A 213 -15.30 -51.17 -4.63
N THR A 214 -15.15 -50.87 -3.33
CA THR A 214 -15.71 -51.68 -2.24
C THR A 214 -17.22 -51.49 -2.03
N VAL A 215 -17.84 -50.48 -2.66
CA VAL A 215 -19.28 -50.20 -2.54
C VAL A 215 -20.07 -50.97 -3.60
N VAL A 216 -21.19 -51.56 -3.17
CA VAL A 216 -22.10 -52.35 -4.00
C VAL A 216 -23.08 -51.41 -4.72
N THR A 217 -23.09 -51.44 -6.05
CA THR A 217 -24.09 -50.76 -6.90
C THR A 217 -25.07 -51.74 -7.52
N LEU A 218 -26.18 -51.22 -8.06
CA LEU A 218 -27.34 -52.00 -8.51
C LEU A 218 -27.19 -52.57 -9.93
N ASP A 219 -26.19 -52.09 -10.65
CA ASP A 219 -26.07 -52.15 -12.11
C ASP A 219 -25.34 -53.41 -12.59
N ASP A 220 -24.52 -54.02 -11.70
CA ASP A 220 -23.55 -55.05 -12.05
C ASP A 220 -23.56 -56.25 -11.09
N THR A 221 -22.95 -57.36 -11.53
CA THR A 221 -22.75 -58.55 -10.67
C THR A 221 -21.73 -58.26 -9.57
N GLN A 222 -22.11 -58.55 -8.33
CA GLN A 222 -21.36 -58.22 -7.12
C GLN A 222 -20.75 -59.49 -6.50
N THR A 223 -19.44 -59.47 -6.20
CA THR A 223 -18.78 -60.54 -5.42
C THR A 223 -18.50 -60.06 -4.01
N LEU A 224 -19.28 -60.53 -3.04
CA LEU A 224 -19.13 -60.18 -1.62
C LEU A 224 -18.31 -61.25 -0.89
N THR A 225 -17.04 -60.96 -0.61
CA THR A 225 -16.18 -61.84 0.21
C THR A 225 -16.23 -61.42 1.68
N LEU A 226 -16.11 -62.40 2.60
CA LEU A 226 -16.02 -62.17 4.05
C LEU A 226 -17.22 -61.38 4.65
N LYS A 227 -18.41 -61.49 4.06
CA LYS A 227 -19.63 -60.88 4.60
C LYS A 227 -20.48 -61.93 5.30
N THR A 228 -20.99 -61.58 6.48
CA THR A 228 -22.07 -62.31 7.14
C THR A 228 -23.39 -61.66 6.77
N LEU A 229 -24.21 -62.35 5.99
CA LEU A 229 -25.58 -61.93 5.69
C LEU A 229 -26.51 -62.65 6.66
N THR A 230 -27.09 -61.93 7.61
CA THR A 230 -27.91 -62.53 8.69
C THR A 230 -29.32 -62.89 8.26
N SER A 231 -29.91 -62.15 7.30
CA SER A 231 -31.26 -62.40 6.77
C SER A 231 -31.43 -61.95 5.31
N PRO A 232 -30.61 -62.43 4.35
CA PRO A 232 -30.76 -62.00 2.96
C PRO A 232 -32.03 -62.60 2.33
N THR A 233 -32.81 -61.78 1.61
CA THR A 233 -33.81 -62.27 0.65
C THR A 233 -33.12 -62.49 -0.69
N ILE A 234 -33.08 -63.73 -1.17
CA ILE A 234 -32.49 -64.07 -2.46
C ILE A 234 -33.59 -64.69 -3.32
N ASN A 235 -34.04 -63.97 -4.35
CA ASN A 235 -35.23 -64.35 -5.12
C ASN A 235 -35.02 -65.56 -6.05
N SER A 236 -33.76 -65.82 -6.45
CA SER A 236 -33.41 -66.91 -7.37
C SER A 236 -31.94 -67.34 -7.18
N PRO A 237 -31.57 -67.90 -6.02
CA PRO A 237 -30.19 -68.32 -5.79
C PRO A 237 -29.82 -69.48 -6.73
N ILE A 238 -28.69 -69.37 -7.42
CA ILE A 238 -28.02 -70.51 -8.06
C ILE A 238 -26.87 -70.90 -7.13
N MET A 239 -26.92 -72.12 -6.57
CA MET A 239 -25.91 -72.63 -5.64
C MET A 239 -25.18 -73.82 -6.27
N ASP A 240 -23.87 -73.69 -6.48
CA ASP A 240 -23.02 -74.77 -7.02
C ASP A 240 -22.51 -75.70 -5.91
N THR A 241 -21.98 -75.12 -4.82
CA THR A 241 -21.53 -75.84 -3.62
C THR A 241 -22.06 -75.17 -2.36
N ILE A 242 -22.68 -75.96 -1.47
CA ILE A 242 -23.26 -75.47 -0.22
C ILE A 242 -22.54 -76.14 0.96
N THR A 243 -22.08 -75.33 1.92
CA THR A 243 -21.62 -75.82 3.23
C THR A 243 -22.58 -75.34 4.30
N VAL A 244 -23.23 -76.26 5.01
CA VAL A 244 -24.18 -75.95 6.10
C VAL A 244 -23.49 -76.26 7.43
N ASN A 245 -23.30 -75.25 8.28
CA ASN A 245 -22.55 -75.42 9.54
C ASN A 245 -23.43 -75.83 10.73
N THR A 246 -24.73 -75.51 10.73
CA THR A 246 -25.61 -75.72 11.91
C THR A 246 -26.87 -76.52 11.59
N SER A 247 -27.75 -76.01 10.73
CA SER A 247 -28.95 -76.73 10.23
C SER A 247 -29.69 -75.91 9.18
N ILE A 248 -30.37 -76.56 8.23
CA ILE A 248 -31.42 -75.91 7.43
C ILE A 248 -32.75 -76.16 8.12
N THR A 249 -33.47 -75.10 8.49
CA THR A 249 -34.85 -75.18 9.01
C THR A 249 -35.80 -74.59 7.98
N GLY A 250 -36.62 -75.44 7.35
CA GLY A 250 -37.58 -75.05 6.31
C GLY A 250 -37.84 -76.20 5.33
N SER A 251 -38.95 -76.12 4.59
CA SER A 251 -39.22 -77.05 3.49
C SER A 251 -38.55 -76.56 2.21
N ALA A 252 -37.84 -77.45 1.52
CA ALA A 252 -37.46 -77.24 0.12
C ALA A 252 -38.75 -77.17 -0.73
N ILE A 253 -38.80 -76.22 -1.67
CA ILE A 253 -39.78 -76.23 -2.77
C ILE A 253 -39.13 -76.93 -3.95
#